data_AF-A0A3B1CDS9-F1
#
_entry.id   AF-A0A3B1CDS9-F1
#
_cell.length_a   1.000
_cell.length_b   1.000
_cell.length_c   1.000
_cell.angle_alpha   90.00
_cell.angle_beta   90.00
_cell.angle_gamma   90.00
#
_symmetry.space_group_name_H-M   'P 1'
#
loop_
_entity.id
_entity.type
_entity.pdbx_description
1 polymer ?
#
loop_
_entity_poly.entity_id
_entity_poly.type
_entity_poly.pdbx_seq_one_letter_code
_entity_poly.pdbx_strand_id
1 'polypeptide(L)' 'MKEILVDSNVILDVVTEDKRWYEWSSATLSKLAGEHVLVINQVIYAEVSI' A
#
# COMPACT_ATOMS: atom_id res chain seq x y z
N MET A 1 12.06 -1.12 15.09
CA MET A 1 11.23 -1.27 13.88
C MET A 1 10.89 0.12 13.37
N LYS A 2 11.05 0.37 12.06
CA LYS A 2 10.72 1.65 11.43
C LYS A 2 9.36 1.53 10.75
N GLU A 3 8.53 2.56 10.87
CA GLU A 3 7.26 2.67 10.15
C GLU A 3 7.51 2.99 8.68
N ILE A 4 6.70 2.42 7.79
CA ILE A 4 6.73 2.69 6.36
C ILE A 4 5.41 3.32 5.95
N LEU A 5 5.49 4.55 5.46
CA LEU A 5 4.34 5.23 4.87
C LEU A 5 4.04 4.62 3.50
N VAL A 6 2.81 4.13 3.31
CA VAL A 6 2.33 3.57 2.05
C VAL A 6 1.51 4.62 1.31
N ASP A 7 1.84 4.86 0.05
CA ASP A 7 1.14 5.82 -0.81
C ASP A 7 -0.19 5.23 -1.35
N SER A 8 -1.13 6.08 -1.74
CA SER A 8 -2.46 5.69 -2.22
C SER A 8 -2.40 4.86 -3.49
N ASN A 9 -1.46 5.15 -4.41
CA ASN A 9 -1.32 4.39 -5.65
C ASN A 9 -1.03 2.90 -5.38
N VAL A 10 -0.15 2.59 -4.43
CA VAL A 10 0.18 1.20 -4.04
C VAL A 10 -1.05 0.48 -3.48
N ILE A 11 -1.88 1.19 -2.72
CA ILE A 11 -3.12 0.64 -2.15
C ILE A 11 -4.14 0.40 -3.26
N LEU A 12 -4.31 1.37 -4.15
CA LEU A 12 -5.23 1.29 -5.28
C LEU A 12 -4.85 0.15 -6.22
N ASP A 13 -3.57 -0.06 -6.50
CA ASP A 13 -3.11 -1.17 -7.34
C ASP A 13 -3.60 -2.52 -6.82
N VAL A 14 -3.59 -2.71 -5.49
CA VAL A 14 -4.04 -3.95 -4.85
C VAL A 14 -5.56 -4.05 -4.80
N VAL A 15 -6.24 -3.00 -4.38
CA VAL A 15 -7.72 -3.00 -4.24
C VAL A 15 -8.42 -3.10 -5.59
N THR A 16 -7.85 -2.54 -6.64
CA THR A 16 -8.42 -2.53 -8.00
C THR A 16 -7.91 -3.66 -8.89
N GLU A 17 -7.02 -4.51 -8.38
CA GLU A 17 -6.35 -5.57 -9.14
C GLU A 17 -5.71 -5.05 -10.44
N ASP A 18 -4.94 -3.94 -10.33
CA ASP A 18 -4.31 -3.32 -11.49
C ASP A 18 -3.41 -4.34 -12.21
N LYS A 19 -3.71 -4.59 -13.49
CA LYS A 19 -3.05 -5.65 -14.28
C LYS A 19 -1.53 -5.47 -14.41
N ARG A 20 -1.03 -4.25 -14.23
CA ARG A 20 0.38 -3.93 -14.39
C ARG A 20 1.11 -3.90 -13.06
N TRP A 21 0.46 -3.42 -12.01
CA TRP A 21 1.10 -3.10 -10.73
C TRP A 21 0.70 -4.01 -9.56
N TYR A 22 -0.41 -4.73 -9.67
CA TYR A 22 -0.91 -5.60 -8.61
C TYR A 22 0.16 -6.53 -8.04
N GLU A 23 0.86 -7.26 -8.92
CA GLU A 23 1.87 -8.24 -8.50
C GLU A 23 3.01 -7.58 -7.71
N TRP A 24 3.50 -6.44 -8.19
CA TRP A 24 4.58 -5.72 -7.53
C TRP A 24 4.13 -5.10 -6.20
N SER A 25 2.96 -4.44 -6.18
CA SER A 25 2.41 -3.78 -5.00
C SER A 25 2.08 -4.79 -3.91
N SER A 26 1.41 -5.90 -4.25
CA SER A 26 1.11 -7.01 -3.34
C SER A 26 2.36 -7.65 -2.73
N ALA A 27 3.36 -7.99 -3.57
CA ALA A 27 4.60 -8.61 -3.10
C ALA A 27 5.41 -7.67 -2.20
N THR A 28 5.46 -6.39 -2.54
CA THR A 28 6.17 -5.37 -1.77
C THR A 28 5.51 -5.16 -0.40
N LEU A 29 4.18 -5.02 -0.34
CA LEU A 29 3.46 -4.89 0.92
C LEU A 29 3.63 -6.13 1.79
N SER A 30 3.52 -7.33 1.22
CA SER A 30 3.70 -8.59 1.95
C SER A 30 5.09 -8.72 2.55
N LYS A 31 6.14 -8.38 1.79
CA LYS A 31 7.52 -8.37 2.28
C LYS A 31 7.70 -7.39 3.44
N LEU A 32 7.25 -6.15 3.25
CA LEU A 32 7.48 -5.09 4.24
C LEU A 32 6.65 -5.29 5.51
N ALA A 33 5.43 -5.81 5.40
CA ALA A 33 4.59 -6.14 6.56
C ALA A 33 5.21 -7.21 7.48
N GLY A 34 6.12 -8.04 6.98
CA GLY A 34 6.85 -9.02 7.78
C GLY A 34 7.92 -8.40 8.69
N GLU A 35 8.42 -7.20 8.36
CA GLU A 35 9.56 -6.56 9.04
C GLU A 35 9.21 -5.17 9.64
N HIS A 36 8.12 -4.56 9.17
CA HIS A 36 7.75 -3.17 9.43
C HIS A 36 6.25 -3.00 9.70
N VAL A 37 5.91 -1.94 10.42
CA VAL A 37 4.53 -1.47 10.50
C VAL A 37 4.26 -0.59 9.29
N LEU A 38 3.26 -0.98 8.49
CA LEU A 38 2.78 -0.20 7.37
C LEU A 38 1.75 0.81 7.88
N VAL A 39 1.93 2.08 7.54
CA VAL A 39 1.07 3.18 7.98
C VAL A 39 0.60 4.01 6.79
N ILE A 40 -0.54 4.66 6.94
CA ILE A 40 -1.07 5.67 6.02
C ILE A 40 -1.43 6.91 6.83
N ASN A 41 -1.40 8.08 6.18
CA ASN A 41 -1.88 9.32 6.81
C ASN A 41 -3.33 9.62 6.38
N GLN A 42 -3.89 10.70 6.92
CA GLN A 42 -5.27 11.12 6.62
C GLN A 42 -5.47 11.54 5.15
N VAL A 43 -4.43 12.05 4.48
CA VAL A 43 -4.51 12.46 3.07
C VAL A 43 -4.61 11.23 2.18
N ILE A 44 -3.73 10.26 2.36
CA ILE A 44 -3.75 8.97 1.65
C ILE A 44 -5.08 8.24 1.91
N TYR A 45 -5.56 8.24 3.16
CA TYR A 45 -6.86 7.64 3.49
C TYR A 45 -8.01 8.30 2.72
N ALA A 46 -8.02 9.63 2.63
CA ALA A 46 -9.05 10.36 1.89
C ALA A 46 -9.03 10.08 0.38
N GLU A 47 -7.88 9.75 -0.20
CA GLU A 47 -7.77 9.41 -1.63
C GLU A 47 -8.32 8.01 -1.95
N VAL A 48 -8.18 7.06 -1.03
CA VAL A 48 -8.61 5.66 -1.25
C VAL A 48 -10.01 5.36 -0.72
N SER A 49 -10.55 6.20 0.16
CA SER A 49 -11.88 6.05 0.75
C SER A 49 -12.91 6.82 -0.07
N ILE A 50 -13.63 6.12 -0.94
CA ILE A 50 -14.76 6.64 -1.74
C ILE A 50 -16.07 6.06 -1.22
#